data_AF-A0A4Q2ZFK8-F1
#
_entry.id   AF-A0A4Q2ZFK8-F1
#
_cell.length_a   1.000
_cell.length_b   1.000
_cell.length_c   1.000
_cell.angle_alpha   90.00
_cell.angle_beta   90.00
_cell.angle_gamma   90.00
#
_symmetry.space_group_name_H-M   'P 1'
#
loop_
_entity.id
_entity.type
_entity.pdbx_description
1 polymer ?
#
loop_
_entity_poly.entity_id
_entity_poly.type
_entity_poly.pdbx_seq_one_letter_code
_entity_poly.pdbx_strand_id
1 'polypeptide(L)' 'MFALLTLDDLSAATPDGTPLFGGLTLALARERVGLVGRNGSGKSTLLRIVAGEIG' A
#
# COMPACT_ATOMS: atom_id res chain seq x y z
N MET A 1 -7.21 -6.00 19.86
CA MET A 1 -7.22 -6.45 18.45
C MET A 1 -5.76 -6.52 18.00
N PHE A 2 -5.28 -7.67 17.48
CA PHE A 2 -3.92 -7.77 16.95
C PHE A 2 -3.94 -7.55 15.44
N ALA A 3 -3.17 -6.58 14.94
CA ALA A 3 -2.95 -6.39 13.51
C ALA A 3 -1.76 -7.24 13.04
N LEU A 4 -1.86 -7.83 11.86
CA LEU A 4 -0.76 -8.50 11.17
C LEU A 4 0.15 -7.47 10.48
N LEU A 5 -0.46 -6.45 9.89
CA LEU A 5 0.20 -5.40 9.15
C LEU A 5 -0.44 -4.07 9.52
N THR A 6 0.39 -3.07 9.76
CA THR A 6 -0.04 -1.68 9.92
C THR A 6 0.78 -0.80 8.97
N LEU A 7 0.07 0.04 8.23
CA LEU A 7 0.61 1.13 7.44
C LEU A 7 0.13 2.42 8.10
N ASP A 8 1.05 3.34 8.34
CA ASP A 8 0.78 4.63 8.96
C ASP A 8 1.28 5.73 8.03
N ASP A 9 0.36 6.61 7.63
CA ASP A 9 0.60 7.76 6.73
C ASP A 9 1.42 7.46 5.45
N LEU A 10 1.22 6.29 4.84
CA LEU A 10 2.03 5.85 3.70
C LEU A 10 1.67 6.63 2.42
N SER A 11 2.70 7.19 1.78
CA SER A 11 2.59 7.85 0.48
C SER A 11 3.56 7.24 -0.52
N ALA A 12 3.18 7.18 -1.79
CA ALA A 12 4.04 6.67 -2.85
C ALA A 12 3.83 7.44 -4.16
N ALA A 13 4.92 7.59 -4.91
CA ALA A 13 4.95 8.16 -6.25
C ALA A 13 5.76 7.26 -7.18
N THR A 14 5.59 7.44 -8.49
CA THR A 14 6.46 6.85 -9.50
C THR A 14 7.85 7.51 -9.48
N PRO A 15 8.87 6.95 -10.17
CA PRO A 15 10.21 7.55 -10.23
C PRO A 15 10.24 8.97 -10.83
N ASP A 16 9.31 9.30 -11.72
CA ASP A 16 9.09 10.63 -12.29
C ASP A 16 8.30 11.58 -11.38
N GLY A 17 7.94 11.12 -10.17
CA GLY A 17 7.26 11.94 -9.16
C GLY A 17 5.74 11.97 -9.30
N THR A 18 5.14 11.22 -10.23
CA THR A 18 3.67 11.14 -10.37
C THR A 18 3.09 10.45 -9.13
N PRO A 19 2.19 11.10 -8.36
CA PRO A 19 1.61 10.49 -7.16
C PRO A 19 0.77 9.26 -7.49
N LEU A 20 0.96 8.18 -6.73
CA LEU A 20 0.14 6.97 -6.83
C LEU A 20 -0.97 6.97 -5.77
N PHE A 21 -0.60 7.29 -4.53
CA PHE A 21 -1.49 7.47 -3.38
C PHE A 21 -0.74 8.24 -2.29
N GLY A 22 -1.49 8.86 -1.37
CA GLY A 22 -0.93 9.62 -0.25
C GLY A 22 -1.77 9.44 1.02
N GLY A 23 -1.09 9.47 2.16
CA GLY A 23 -1.71 9.37 3.49
C GLY A 23 -2.47 8.07 3.75
N LEU A 24 -2.02 6.96 3.17
CA LEU A 24 -2.67 5.66 3.35
C LEU A 24 -2.39 5.11 4.75
N THR A 25 -3.41 5.12 5.60
CA THR A 25 -3.40 4.46 6.91
C THR A 25 -4.29 3.22 6.86
N LEU A 26 -3.73 2.06 7.22
CA LEU A 26 -4.40 0.77 7.11
C LEU A 26 -3.91 -0.20 8.19
N ALA A 27 -4.83 -0.91 8.84
CA ALA A 27 -4.52 -2.03 9.72
C ALA A 27 -5.23 -3.29 9.20
N LEU A 28 -4.46 -4.35 8.93
CA LEU A 28 -4.98 -5.62 8.44
C LEU A 28 -4.80 -6.72 9.49
N ALA A 29 -5.86 -7.49 9.74
CA ALA A 29 -5.77 -8.71 10.53
C ALA A 29 -5.32 -9.90 9.65
N ARG A 30 -5.23 -11.10 10.23
CA ARG A 30 -4.96 -12.35 9.51
C ARG A 30 -6.21 -12.80 8.76
N GLU A 31 -6.53 -12.13 7.66
CA GLU A 31 -7.70 -12.42 6.83
C GLU A 31 -7.42 -12.27 5.32
N ARG A 32 -8.38 -12.65 4.48
CA ARG A 32 -8.29 -12.48 3.02
C ARG A 32 -8.85 -11.12 2.64
N VAL A 33 -8.02 -10.27 2.04
CA VAL A 33 -8.39 -8.91 1.62
C VAL A 33 -8.16 -8.77 0.11
N GLY A 34 -9.14 -8.18 -0.58
CA GLY A 34 -9.03 -7.81 -1.99
C GLY A 34 -8.57 -6.37 -2.15
N LEU A 35 -7.44 -6.14 -2.83
CA LEU A 35 -6.98 -4.81 -3.20
C LEU A 35 -7.51 -4.42 -4.59
N VAL A 36 -8.46 -3.49 -4.65
CA VAL A 36 -9.14 -3.07 -5.88
C VAL A 36 -8.83 -1.62 -6.25
N GLY A 37 -8.87 -1.31 -7.54
CA GLY A 37 -8.57 0.03 -8.07
C GLY A 37 -8.23 0.00 -9.57
N ARG A 38 -8.25 1.15 -10.24
CA ARG A 38 -7.91 1.26 -11.67
C ARG A 38 -6.46 0.85 -11.95
N ASN A 39 -6.15 0.50 -13.20
CA ASN A 39 -4.76 0.32 -13.61
C ASN A 39 -3.97 1.62 -13.39
N GLY A 40 -2.74 1.50 -12.88
CA GLY A 40 -1.92 2.65 -12.51
C GLY A 40 -2.18 3.23 -11.12
N SER A 41 -3.20 2.79 -10.37
CA SER A 41 -3.51 3.33 -9.02
C SER A 41 -2.54 2.92 -7.90
N GLY A 42 -1.36 2.40 -8.21
CA GLY A 42 -0.36 2.02 -7.21
C GLY A 42 -0.54 0.66 -6.52
N LYS A 43 -1.51 -0.19 -6.91
CA LYS A 43 -1.75 -1.49 -6.24
C LYS A 43 -0.52 -2.38 -6.14
N SER A 44 0.18 -2.60 -7.27
CA SER A 44 1.41 -3.42 -7.28
C SER A 44 2.52 -2.77 -6.46
N THR A 45 2.62 -1.44 -6.47
CA THR A 45 3.56 -0.70 -5.63
C THR A 45 3.26 -0.91 -4.14
N LEU A 46 1.99 -0.81 -3.72
CA LEU A 46 1.58 -1.08 -2.35
C LEU A 46 1.93 -2.50 -1.91
N LEU A 47 1.64 -3.51 -2.74
CA LEU A 47 1.96 -4.90 -2.42
C LEU A 47 3.48 -5.13 -2.26
N ARG A 48 4.29 -4.50 -3.11
CA ARG A 48 5.76 -4.58 -3.00
C ARG A 48 6.30 -3.87 -1.76
N ILE A 49 5.75 -2.72 -1.39
CA ILE A 49 6.08 -2.04 -0.12
C ILE A 49 5.73 -2.93 1.07
N VAL A 50 4.53 -3.53 1.07
CA VAL A 50 4.09 -4.46 2.12
C VAL A 50 4.98 -5.70 2.20
N ALA A 51 5.50 -6.18 1.07
CA ALA A 51 6.45 -7.28 1.00
C ALA A 51 7.89 -6.89 1.40
N GLY A 52 8.16 -5.59 1.61
CA GLY A 52 9.51 -5.08 1.90
C GLY A 52 10.45 -5.07 0.70
N GLU A 53 9.93 -5.11 -0.52
CA GLU A 53 10.71 -5.15 -1.77
C GLU A 53 11.13 -3.76 -2.27
N ILE A 54 10.48 -2.70 -1.78
CA ILE A 54 10.74 -1.31 -2.15
C ILE A 54 10.76 -0.49 -0.86
N GLY A 55 11.78 0.35 -0.71
CA GLY A 55 11.95 1.30 0.38
C GLY A 55 12.64 2.57 -0.10
#